data_AF-A0A1B6LBA6-F1
#
_entry.id   AF-A0A1B6LBA6-F1
#
_cell.length_a   1.000
_cell.length_b   1.000
_cell.length_c   1.000
_cell.angle_alpha   90.00
_cell.angle_beta   90.00
_cell.angle_gamma   90.00
#
_symmetry.space_group_name_H-M   'P 1'
#
loop_
_entity.id
_entity.type
_entity.pdbx_description
1 polymer ?
#
loop_
_entity_poly.entity_id
_entity_poly.type
_entity_poly.pdbx_seq_one_letter_code
_entity_poly.pdbx_strand_id
1 'polypeptide(L)'
;LETDGGEDSDVNTHKNRLKRLLALKKELEGHGELLKTADLLGLEVMNGCVPSDVPMVQQLVDEYQLLWKDITERMKQLIDTTKEECRKKNVVNEEIQVETLRFETDTSVQVNTLPAPLLRRDAYVYELQTAIRECNTNLESLASLDKLTTQSAAKCVAACQSSVDLVRHLSGLLVEQCG
;
A
#
# COMPACT_ATOMS: atom_id res chain seq x y z
N LEU A 1 -12.49 -18.13 -13.27
CA LEU A 1 -11.18 -17.89 -12.62
C LEU A 1 -10.83 -16.45 -13.00
N GLU A 2 -11.65 -15.50 -12.58
CA GLU A 2 -11.50 -14.85 -11.26
C GLU A 2 -10.06 -14.39 -11.06
N THR A 3 -9.81 -13.17 -11.57
CA THR A 3 -9.10 -12.08 -10.88
C THR A 3 -7.88 -12.46 -10.05
N ASP A 4 -6.71 -12.38 -10.66
CA ASP A 4 -5.41 -12.31 -9.97
C ASP A 4 -4.86 -10.86 -9.86
N GLY A 5 -5.63 -9.85 -10.31
CA GLY A 5 -5.26 -8.43 -10.20
C GLY A 5 -5.29 -7.85 -8.78
N GLY A 6 -5.59 -8.66 -7.76
CA GLY A 6 -5.65 -8.25 -6.35
C GLY A 6 -4.30 -8.28 -5.64
N GLU A 7 -3.40 -9.19 -6.03
CA GLU A 7 -2.22 -9.51 -5.20
C GLU A 7 -1.10 -8.46 -5.30
N ASP A 8 -0.88 -7.87 -6.48
CA ASP A 8 0.20 -6.89 -6.69
C ASP A 8 -0.09 -5.53 -6.03
N SER A 9 -1.37 -5.13 -6.02
CA SER A 9 -1.87 -3.98 -5.25
C SER A 9 -1.72 -4.22 -3.74
N ASP A 10 -1.99 -5.44 -3.30
CA ASP A 10 -1.99 -5.81 -1.90
C ASP A 10 -0.56 -5.93 -1.34
N VAL A 11 0.39 -6.50 -2.09
CA VAL A 11 1.82 -6.55 -1.72
C VAL A 11 2.41 -5.14 -1.53
N ASN A 12 2.09 -4.21 -2.44
CA ASN A 12 2.53 -2.81 -2.30
C ASN A 12 1.87 -2.15 -1.08
N THR A 13 0.63 -2.51 -0.76
CA THR A 13 -0.10 -2.04 0.43
C THR A 13 0.57 -2.51 1.73
N HIS A 14 0.97 -3.79 1.84
CA HIS A 14 1.67 -4.32 3.01
C HIS A 14 3.06 -3.73 3.19
N LYS A 15 3.81 -3.52 2.09
CA LYS A 15 5.12 -2.85 2.12
C LYS A 15 5.00 -1.40 2.61
N ASN A 16 3.98 -0.67 2.15
CA ASN A 16 3.72 0.70 2.60
C ASN A 16 3.26 0.74 4.07
N ARG A 17 2.45 -0.23 4.51
CA ARG A 17 2.07 -0.39 5.92
C ARG A 17 3.29 -0.64 6.81
N LEU A 18 4.19 -1.53 6.40
CA LEU A 18 5.42 -1.82 7.14
C LEU A 18 6.31 -0.58 7.27
N LYS A 19 6.49 0.19 6.19
CA LYS A 19 7.25 1.46 6.23
C LYS A 19 6.66 2.44 7.24
N ARG A 20 5.34 2.61 7.27
CA ARG A 20 4.65 3.48 8.25
C ARG A 20 4.84 2.99 9.68
N LEU A 21 4.72 1.69 9.92
CA LEU A 21 4.94 1.11 11.26
C LEU A 21 6.38 1.29 11.75
N LEU A 22 7.37 1.17 10.88
CA LEU A 22 8.77 1.42 11.24
C LEU A 22 9.02 2.90 11.55
N ALA A 23 8.37 3.83 10.84
CA ALA A 23 8.43 5.25 11.16
C ALA A 23 7.82 5.54 12.54
N LEU A 24 6.63 4.98 12.83
CA LEU A 24 5.97 5.11 14.13
C LEU A 24 6.80 4.48 15.26
N LYS A 25 7.46 3.33 15.03
CA LYS A 25 8.38 2.73 16.00
C LYS A 25 9.56 3.65 16.31
N LYS A 26 10.14 4.29 15.31
CA LYS A 26 11.24 5.24 15.50
C LYS A 26 10.79 6.48 16.27
N GLU A 27 9.60 6.99 15.97
CA GLU A 27 9.00 8.10 16.72
C GLU A 27 8.74 7.72 18.17
N LEU A 28 8.16 6.53 18.41
CA LEU A 28 7.95 5.99 19.75
C LEU A 28 9.29 5.92 20.48
N GLU A 29 10.32 5.27 19.92
CA GLU A 29 11.66 5.20 20.52
C GLU A 29 12.27 6.57 20.86
N GLY A 30 11.95 7.61 20.07
CA GLY A 30 12.36 8.99 20.34
C GLY A 30 11.83 9.56 21.66
N HIS A 31 10.73 9.03 22.18
CA HIS A 31 10.15 9.44 23.47
C HIS A 31 10.79 8.71 24.66
N GLY A 32 11.73 7.78 24.45
CA GLY A 32 12.37 7.04 25.54
C GLY A 32 13.12 7.94 26.54
N GLU A 33 13.76 9.01 26.08
CA GLU A 33 14.44 9.97 26.97
C GLU A 33 13.44 10.82 27.79
N LEU A 34 12.27 11.11 27.21
CA LEU A 34 11.18 11.79 27.93
C LEU A 34 10.67 10.90 29.06
N LEU A 35 10.53 9.59 28.82
CA LEU A 35 10.10 8.63 29.84
C LEU A 35 11.08 8.56 31.01
N LYS A 36 12.39 8.48 30.73
CA LYS A 36 13.43 8.51 31.78
C LYS A 36 13.39 9.80 32.58
N THR A 37 13.14 10.93 31.91
CA THR A 37 13.00 12.23 32.57
C THR A 37 11.77 12.24 33.48
N ALA A 38 10.64 11.68 33.02
CA ALA A 38 9.43 11.52 33.82
C ALA A 38 9.67 10.63 35.05
N ASP A 39 10.43 9.54 34.93
CA ASP A 39 10.79 8.66 36.06
C ASP A 39 11.59 9.41 37.13
N LEU A 40 12.58 10.21 36.70
CA LEU A 40 13.40 11.03 37.61
C LEU A 40 12.56 12.09 38.33
N LEU A 41 11.68 12.78 37.59
CA LEU A 41 10.76 13.75 38.18
C LEU A 41 9.76 13.09 39.14
N GLY A 42 9.26 11.90 38.81
CA GLY A 42 8.42 11.11 39.69
C GLY A 42 9.11 10.79 41.02
N LEU A 43 10.39 10.43 40.97
CA LEU A 43 11.21 10.20 42.17
C LEU A 43 11.43 11.48 42.99
N GLU A 44 11.70 12.61 42.34
CA GLU A 44 11.81 13.91 43.00
C GLU A 44 10.52 14.30 43.71
N VAL A 45 9.36 14.10 43.07
CA VAL A 45 8.05 14.36 43.66
C VAL A 45 7.79 13.46 44.86
N MET A 46 8.09 12.15 44.76
CA MET A 46 7.93 11.22 45.88
C MET A 46 8.83 11.58 47.08
N ASN A 47 10.02 12.12 46.84
CA ASN A 47 10.92 12.57 47.91
C ASN A 47 10.47 13.89 48.56
N GLY A 48 9.69 14.71 47.84
CA GLY A 48 9.23 16.02 48.29
C GLY A 48 7.82 16.06 48.87
N CYS A 49 6.98 15.05 48.61
CA CYS A 49 5.58 15.02 49.05
C CYS A 49 5.41 14.42 50.45
N VAL A 50 4.20 14.58 51.02
CA VAL A 50 3.86 13.93 52.29
C VAL A 50 3.75 12.41 52.12
N PRO A 51 4.10 11.60 53.12
CA PRO A 51 4.11 10.13 52.99
C PRO A 51 2.77 9.50 52.57
N SER A 52 1.64 10.18 52.84
CA SER A 52 0.31 9.73 52.39
C SER A 52 0.11 9.77 50.88
N ASP A 53 0.87 10.63 50.18
CA ASP A 53 0.68 10.92 48.76
C ASP A 53 1.65 10.10 47.89
N VAL A 54 2.72 9.55 48.48
CA VAL A 54 3.69 8.68 47.81
C VAL A 54 3.01 7.52 47.05
N PRO A 55 2.02 6.80 47.62
CA PRO A 55 1.35 5.72 46.90
C PRO A 55 0.62 6.20 45.63
N MET A 56 0.04 7.40 45.65
CA MET A 56 -0.65 7.97 44.48
C MET A 56 0.36 8.31 43.37
N VAL A 57 1.49 8.92 43.74
CA VAL A 57 2.55 9.25 42.77
C VAL A 57 3.15 7.97 42.18
N GLN A 58 3.41 6.96 43.01
CA GLN A 58 3.91 5.66 42.55
C GLN A 58 2.92 4.99 41.58
N GLN A 59 1.61 5.02 41.86
CA GLN A 59 0.61 4.46 40.96
C GLN A 59 0.61 5.15 39.58
N LEU A 60 0.72 6.48 39.54
CA LEU A 60 0.81 7.22 38.29
C LEU A 60 2.07 6.83 37.49
N VAL A 61 3.20 6.65 38.19
CA VAL A 61 4.46 6.18 37.58
C VAL A 61 4.29 4.78 36.99
N ASP A 62 3.76 3.86 37.78
CA ASP A 62 3.54 2.48 37.37
C ASP A 62 2.58 2.39 36.17
N GLU A 63 1.51 3.19 36.15
CA GLU A 63 0.52 3.22 35.07
C GLU A 63 1.14 3.63 33.74
N TYR A 64 1.89 4.73 33.68
CA TYR A 64 2.49 5.14 32.40
C TYR A 64 3.60 4.19 31.97
N GLN A 65 4.35 3.59 32.90
CA GLN A 65 5.38 2.60 32.58
C GLN A 65 4.78 1.32 32.00
N LEU A 66 3.66 0.86 32.57
CA LEU A 66 2.89 -0.26 32.03
C LEU A 66 2.32 0.07 30.65
N LEU A 67 1.77 1.27 30.47
CA LEU A 67 1.25 1.71 29.18
C LEU A 67 2.35 1.75 28.11
N TRP A 68 3.51 2.29 28.44
CA TRP A 68 4.67 2.31 27.54
C TRP A 68 5.09 0.89 27.12
N LYS A 69 5.16 -0.02 28.08
CA LYS A 69 5.49 -1.43 27.84
C LYS A 69 4.46 -2.08 26.90
N ASP A 70 3.16 -1.92 27.17
CA ASP A 70 2.08 -2.46 26.33
C ASP A 70 2.16 -1.93 24.89
N ILE A 71 2.29 -0.61 24.72
CA ILE A 71 2.38 0.02 23.41
C ILE A 71 3.60 -0.51 22.63
N THR A 72 4.76 -0.61 23.30
CA THR A 72 6.00 -1.10 22.67
C THR A 72 5.88 -2.57 22.26
N GLU A 73 5.26 -3.39 23.09
CA GLU A 73 5.02 -4.81 22.81
C GLU A 73 4.06 -4.99 21.64
N ARG A 74 2.92 -4.29 21.65
CA ARG A 74 1.93 -4.33 20.55
C ARG A 74 2.49 -3.79 19.24
N MET A 75 3.31 -2.74 19.29
CA MET A 75 4.02 -2.22 18.11
C MET A 75 4.96 -3.27 17.53
N LYS A 76 5.73 -3.97 18.37
CA LYS A 76 6.60 -5.07 17.94
C LYS A 76 5.81 -6.20 17.28
N GLN A 77 4.75 -6.67 17.94
CA GLN A 77 3.88 -7.72 17.41
C GLN A 77 3.31 -7.33 16.04
N LEU A 78 2.80 -6.11 15.89
CA LEU A 78 2.21 -5.62 14.64
C LEU A 78 3.23 -5.56 13.50
N ILE A 79 4.47 -5.16 13.81
CA ILE A 79 5.58 -5.15 12.83
C ILE A 79 5.94 -6.58 12.43
N ASP A 80 6.07 -7.50 13.38
CA ASP A 80 6.45 -8.88 13.12
C ASP A 80 5.38 -9.61 12.28
N THR A 81 4.09 -9.42 12.61
CA THR A 81 2.98 -9.92 11.79
C THR A 81 3.01 -9.34 10.38
N THR A 82 3.22 -8.03 10.23
CA THR A 82 3.26 -7.38 8.90
C THR A 82 4.46 -7.84 8.07
N LYS A 83 5.63 -8.08 8.70
CA LYS A 83 6.80 -8.64 8.02
C LYS A 83 6.52 -10.06 7.52
N GLU A 84 5.87 -10.87 8.34
CA GLU A 84 5.53 -12.24 7.95
C GLU A 84 4.52 -12.27 6.80
N GLU A 85 3.52 -11.38 6.80
CA GLU A 85 2.60 -11.20 5.68
C GLU A 85 3.33 -10.78 4.38
N CYS A 86 4.30 -9.87 4.48
CA CYS A 86 5.13 -9.47 3.33
C CYS A 86 5.97 -10.63 2.80
N ARG A 87 6.55 -11.45 3.68
CA ARG A 87 7.36 -12.62 3.29
C ARG A 87 6.52 -13.69 2.61
N LYS A 88 5.37 -14.06 3.18
CA LYS A 88 4.47 -15.08 2.61
C LYS A 88 4.04 -14.70 1.20
N LYS A 89 3.69 -13.44 0.95
CA LYS A 89 3.28 -13.00 -0.39
C LYS A 89 4.42 -12.92 -1.40
N ASN A 90 5.62 -12.53 -0.96
CA ASN A 90 6.79 -12.60 -1.86
C ASN A 90 7.14 -14.06 -2.22
N VAL A 91 7.04 -15.01 -1.28
CA VAL A 91 7.27 -16.44 -1.54
C VAL A 91 6.21 -17.01 -2.48
N VAL A 92 4.94 -16.64 -2.31
CA VAL A 92 3.86 -17.04 -3.23
C VAL A 92 4.10 -16.49 -4.65
N ASN A 93 4.49 -15.22 -4.79
CA ASN A 93 4.85 -14.66 -6.10
C ASN A 93 6.05 -15.38 -6.74
N GLU A 94 7.08 -15.75 -5.94
CA GLU A 94 8.26 -16.48 -6.44
C GLU A 94 7.94 -17.93 -6.84
N GLU A 95 7.12 -18.66 -6.06
CA GLU A 95 6.72 -20.03 -6.39
C GLU A 95 5.78 -20.07 -7.62
N ILE A 96 4.89 -19.10 -7.79
CA ILE A 96 4.05 -18.96 -8.99
C ILE A 96 4.89 -18.63 -10.23
N GLN A 97 6.00 -17.91 -10.06
CA GLN A 97 6.89 -17.52 -11.17
C GLN A 97 7.78 -18.66 -11.69
N VAL A 98 8.01 -19.72 -10.91
CA VAL A 98 8.80 -20.89 -11.37
C VAL A 98 7.92 -21.94 -12.08
N GLU A 99 6.66 -22.11 -11.66
CA GLU A 99 5.75 -23.09 -12.28
C GLU A 99 5.24 -22.63 -13.66
N THR A 100 5.24 -21.32 -13.96
CA THR A 100 4.77 -20.77 -15.25
C THR A 100 5.86 -20.63 -16.32
N LEU A 101 7.11 -21.02 -16.03
CA LEU A 101 8.27 -20.93 -16.95
C LEU A 101 8.80 -22.31 -17.37
N ARG A 102 7.91 -23.23 -17.77
CA ARG A 102 8.29 -24.45 -18.52
C ARG A 102 7.22 -24.85 -19.54
N PHE A 103 6.97 -24.02 -20.56
CA PHE A 103 6.29 -24.50 -21.78
C PHE A 103 6.89 -23.85 -23.04
N GLU A 104 8.12 -24.25 -23.34
CA GLU A 104 8.59 -24.51 -24.70
C GLU A 104 9.05 -25.98 -24.64
N THR A 105 8.53 -26.94 -25.39
CA THR A 105 8.11 -26.98 -26.80
C THR A 105 7.13 -28.14 -27.04
N ASP A 106 6.09 -27.84 -27.81
CA ASP A 106 5.44 -28.70 -28.82
C ASP A 106 5.02 -30.13 -28.43
N THR A 107 3.74 -30.37 -28.12
CA THR A 107 2.80 -31.10 -29.01
C THR A 107 1.40 -31.22 -28.36
N SER A 108 0.37 -30.93 -29.16
CA SER A 108 -0.96 -31.55 -29.14
C SER A 108 -1.99 -31.22 -28.04
N VAL A 109 -2.96 -30.39 -28.46
CA VAL A 109 -4.43 -30.54 -28.28
C VAL A 109 -4.94 -30.91 -26.89
N GLN A 110 -5.52 -29.93 -26.18
CA GLN A 110 -6.87 -30.06 -25.63
C GLN A 110 -7.52 -28.69 -25.37
N VAL A 111 -8.60 -28.43 -26.10
CA VAL A 111 -9.42 -27.21 -26.03
C VAL A 111 -10.43 -27.37 -24.91
N ASN A 112 -10.27 -26.59 -23.84
CA ASN A 112 -11.36 -26.26 -22.92
C ASN A 112 -11.44 -24.73 -22.83
N THR A 113 -11.98 -24.12 -23.88
CA THR A 113 -12.32 -22.70 -23.88
C THR A 113 -13.60 -22.49 -23.07
N LEU A 114 -13.46 -21.78 -21.94
CA LEU A 114 -14.58 -21.08 -21.30
C LEU A 114 -15.23 -20.10 -22.31
N PRO A 115 -16.50 -19.68 -22.10
CA PRO A 115 -17.25 -18.91 -23.09
C PRO A 115 -16.53 -17.59 -23.44
N ALA A 116 -16.22 -17.42 -24.73
CA ALA A 116 -15.49 -16.28 -25.31
C ALA A 116 -15.99 -14.84 -24.99
N PRO A 117 -17.26 -14.56 -24.65
CA PRO A 117 -17.71 -13.18 -24.38
C PRO A 117 -17.13 -12.58 -23.10
N LEU A 118 -16.95 -13.39 -22.05
CA LEU A 118 -16.50 -12.92 -20.74
C LEU A 118 -15.03 -12.47 -20.78
N LEU A 119 -14.19 -13.24 -21.46
CA LEU A 119 -12.77 -12.91 -21.68
C LEU A 119 -12.58 -11.63 -22.51
N ARG A 120 -13.47 -11.35 -23.47
CA ARG A 120 -13.37 -10.16 -24.32
C ARG A 120 -13.78 -8.89 -23.57
N ARG A 121 -14.87 -8.94 -22.80
CA ARG A 121 -15.32 -7.82 -21.97
C ARG A 121 -14.26 -7.44 -20.94
N ASP A 122 -13.72 -8.43 -20.25
CA ASP A 122 -12.76 -8.19 -19.17
C ASP A 122 -11.42 -7.65 -19.73
N ALA A 123 -11.02 -8.06 -20.94
CA ALA A 123 -9.90 -7.46 -21.67
C ALA A 123 -10.16 -5.99 -22.04
N TYR A 124 -11.34 -5.65 -22.57
CA TYR A 124 -11.66 -4.26 -22.86
C TYR A 124 -11.77 -3.38 -21.60
N VAL A 125 -12.30 -3.93 -20.49
CA VAL A 125 -12.34 -3.22 -19.20
C VAL A 125 -10.92 -2.94 -18.69
N TYR A 126 -10.01 -3.91 -18.81
CA TYR A 126 -8.61 -3.74 -18.44
C TYR A 126 -7.89 -2.68 -19.28
N GLU A 127 -8.08 -2.70 -20.60
CA GLU A 127 -7.52 -1.69 -21.51
C GLU A 127 -8.10 -0.29 -21.22
N LEU A 128 -9.39 -0.19 -20.92
CA LEU A 128 -10.04 1.06 -20.55
C LEU A 128 -9.49 1.63 -19.24
N GLN A 129 -9.32 0.79 -18.22
CA GLN A 129 -8.74 1.20 -16.93
C GLN A 129 -7.29 1.69 -17.08
N THR A 130 -6.54 1.07 -17.99
CA THR A 130 -5.16 1.47 -18.29
C THR A 130 -5.11 2.79 -19.04
N ALA A 131 -5.94 2.96 -20.07
CA ALA A 131 -6.06 4.21 -20.82
C ALA A 131 -6.54 5.39 -19.93
N ILE A 132 -7.44 5.14 -18.96
CA ILE A 132 -7.88 6.15 -17.99
C ILE A 132 -6.72 6.54 -17.05
N ARG A 133 -5.91 5.59 -16.57
CA ARG A 133 -4.73 5.88 -15.74
C ARG A 133 -3.68 6.70 -16.50
N GLU A 134 -3.45 6.38 -17.76
CA GLU A 134 -2.57 7.15 -18.63
C GLU A 134 -3.12 8.56 -18.89
N CYS A 135 -4.43 8.69 -19.09
CA CYS A 135 -5.09 9.99 -19.23
C CYS A 135 -4.93 10.85 -17.97
N ASN A 136 -5.09 10.27 -16.78
CA ASN A 136 -4.91 10.98 -15.51
C ASN A 136 -3.45 11.42 -15.32
N THR A 137 -2.48 10.55 -15.63
CA THR A 137 -1.05 10.89 -15.58
C THR A 137 -0.70 12.03 -16.55
N ASN A 138 -1.28 12.02 -17.75
CA ASN A 138 -1.11 13.08 -18.74
C ASN A 138 -1.77 14.39 -18.28
N LEU A 139 -2.94 14.31 -17.63
CA LEU A 139 -3.62 15.48 -17.06
C LEU A 139 -2.89 16.06 -15.85
N GLU A 140 -2.25 15.24 -15.00
CA GLU A 140 -1.40 15.70 -13.90
C GLU A 140 -0.11 16.37 -14.43
N SER A 141 0.44 15.82 -15.50
CA SER A 141 1.57 16.42 -16.22
C SER A 141 1.18 17.75 -16.88
N LEU A 142 -0.07 17.89 -17.31
CA LEU A 142 -0.64 19.15 -17.79
C LEU A 142 -0.98 20.10 -16.64
N ALA A 143 -1.45 19.62 -15.49
CA ALA A 143 -1.77 20.47 -14.33
C ALA A 143 -0.52 21.06 -13.66
N SER A 144 0.64 20.42 -13.83
CA SER A 144 1.96 20.91 -13.38
C SER A 144 2.62 21.91 -14.35
N LEU A 145 1.82 22.52 -15.25
CA LEU A 145 2.21 23.43 -16.35
C LEU A 145 2.92 24.74 -15.95
N ASP A 146 3.17 25.04 -14.68
CA ASP A 146 3.89 26.25 -14.25
C ASP A 146 5.34 26.35 -14.76
N LYS A 147 5.87 25.32 -15.44
CA LYS A 147 7.30 25.21 -15.79
C LYS A 147 7.65 24.75 -17.22
N LEU A 148 6.72 24.64 -18.17
CA LEU A 148 7.02 24.03 -19.48
C LEU A 148 6.71 24.93 -20.70
N THR A 149 7.58 24.91 -21.71
CA THR A 149 7.52 25.77 -22.92
C THR A 149 6.33 25.41 -23.83
N THR A 150 5.85 26.34 -24.66
CA THR A 150 4.65 26.17 -25.53
C THR A 150 4.65 24.90 -26.40
N GLN A 151 5.82 24.43 -26.85
CA GLN A 151 5.96 23.19 -27.64
C GLN A 151 5.67 21.92 -26.82
N SER A 152 5.98 21.93 -25.53
CA SER A 152 5.75 20.81 -24.63
C SER A 152 4.29 20.69 -24.21
N ALA A 153 3.61 21.83 -24.02
CA ALA A 153 2.19 21.90 -23.76
C ALA A 153 1.38 21.31 -24.92
N ALA A 154 1.75 21.63 -26.18
CA ALA A 154 1.09 21.08 -27.36
C ALA A 154 1.20 19.54 -27.46
N LYS A 155 2.36 18.97 -27.11
CA LYS A 155 2.54 17.51 -27.07
C LYS A 155 1.72 16.87 -25.96
N CYS A 156 1.67 17.50 -24.79
CA CYS A 156 0.90 17.01 -23.65
C CYS A 156 -0.61 17.03 -23.94
N VAL A 157 -1.10 18.11 -24.58
CA VAL A 157 -2.49 18.21 -25.05
C VAL A 157 -2.81 17.17 -26.11
N ALA A 158 -1.91 16.94 -27.09
CA ALA A 158 -2.10 15.90 -28.10
C ALA A 158 -2.15 14.49 -27.50
N ALA A 159 -1.31 14.21 -26.49
CA ALA A 159 -1.34 12.96 -25.75
C ALA A 159 -2.65 12.78 -24.96
N CYS A 160 -3.11 13.83 -24.25
CA CYS A 160 -4.40 13.81 -23.56
C CYS A 160 -5.56 13.55 -24.52
N GLN A 161 -5.58 14.24 -25.67
CA GLN A 161 -6.62 14.08 -26.68
C GLN A 161 -6.64 12.64 -27.22
N SER A 162 -5.47 12.07 -27.52
CA SER A 162 -5.35 10.68 -27.96
C SER A 162 -5.82 9.69 -26.89
N SER A 163 -5.51 9.93 -25.61
CA SER A 163 -6.00 9.08 -24.51
C SER A 163 -7.52 9.15 -24.38
N VAL A 164 -8.12 10.33 -24.51
CA VAL A 164 -9.58 10.51 -24.47
C VAL A 164 -10.26 9.80 -25.65
N ASP A 165 -9.70 9.89 -26.85
CA ASP A 165 -10.24 9.24 -28.03
C ASP A 165 -10.14 7.71 -27.93
N LEU A 166 -9.05 7.18 -27.35
CA LEU A 166 -8.89 5.76 -27.06
C LEU A 166 -9.91 5.27 -26.03
N VAL A 167 -10.12 6.02 -24.93
CA VAL A 167 -11.15 5.70 -23.92
C VAL A 167 -12.54 5.69 -24.54
N ARG A 168 -12.84 6.65 -25.41
CA ARG A 168 -14.13 6.70 -26.12
C ARG A 168 -14.31 5.50 -27.05
N HIS A 169 -13.26 5.11 -27.78
CA HIS A 169 -13.30 3.96 -28.69
C HIS A 169 -13.52 2.64 -27.93
N LEU A 170 -12.75 2.40 -26.87
CA LEU A 170 -12.87 1.22 -26.02
C LEU A 170 -14.24 1.16 -25.31
N SER A 171 -14.75 2.31 -24.85
CA SER A 171 -16.09 2.41 -24.29
C SER A 171 -17.17 2.09 -25.32
N GLY A 172 -17.03 2.54 -26.57
CA GLY A 172 -17.95 2.21 -27.66
C GLY A 172 -17.95 0.71 -27.97
N LEU A 173 -16.76 0.12 -28.08
CA LEU A 173 -16.61 -1.33 -28.29
C LEU A 173 -17.23 -2.16 -27.15
N LEU A 174 -17.12 -1.71 -25.90
CA LEU A 174 -17.77 -2.36 -24.76
C LEU A 174 -19.30 -2.33 -24.86
N VAL A 175 -19.87 -1.22 -25.29
CA VAL A 175 -21.33 -1.10 -25.47
C VAL A 175 -21.82 -1.93 -26.66
N GLU A 176 -21.07 -1.96 -27.77
CA GLU A 176 -21.45 -2.71 -28.97
C GLU A 176 -21.23 -4.23 -28.85
N GLN A 177 -20.17 -4.67 -28.17
CA GLN A 177 -19.76 -6.08 -28.09
C GLN A 177 -20.24 -6.78 -26.82
N CYS A 178 -20.69 -6.04 -25.80
CA CYS A 178 -21.08 -6.59 -24.51
C CYS A 178 -22.41 -6.02 -23.95
N GLY A 179 -23.10 -5.16 -24.71
CA GLY A 179 -24.45 -4.68 -24.42
C GLY A 179 -25.55 -5.63 -24.91
#